data_AF-A0A2G4I9W7-F1
#
_entry.id   AF-A0A2G4I9W7-F1
#
_cell.length_a   1.000
_cell.length_b   1.000
_cell.length_c   1.000
_cell.angle_alpha   90.00
_cell.angle_beta   90.00
_cell.angle_gamma   90.00
#
_symmetry.space_group_name_H-M   'P 1'
#
loop_
_entity.id
_entity.type
_entity.pdbx_description
1 polymer ?
#
loop_
_entity_poly.entity_id
_entity_poly.type
_entity_poly.pdbx_seq_one_letter_code
_entity_poly.pdbx_strand_id
1 'polypeptide(L)'
;MSKNKQKPAPERAETEPTIAAGGGSAWPFVLLGVVLFGCFLHVENTGGAFRADVFQAGMKNSPPQADEPPEVKSYKRGARLYDACAGCHQPNGLGQPAQNIPPLAGSEWVFREKPDRLIRIILNSVEGPITVNKVTYDNPAMSPWRDALSDDVIADIATFIRGNAAWGNSAGFVTPDQVKAIRDATEKMGTQKWRAETLQAID
;
A
#
# COMPACT_ATOMS: atom_id res chain seq x y z
N MET A 1 46.17 -46.49 -84.72
CA MET A 1 45.11 -46.59 -83.69
C MET A 1 45.44 -45.62 -82.56
N SER A 2 44.82 -44.45 -82.51
CA SER A 2 44.83 -43.63 -81.29
C SER A 2 43.55 -42.81 -81.23
N LYS A 3 42.98 -42.76 -80.04
CA LYS A 3 41.55 -42.62 -79.79
C LYS A 3 41.03 -41.20 -80.03
N ASN A 4 39.83 -41.17 -80.59
CA ASN A 4 38.86 -40.09 -80.63
C ASN A 4 38.73 -39.41 -79.24
N LYS A 5 38.95 -38.10 -79.15
CA LYS A 5 38.48 -37.27 -78.04
C LYS A 5 37.66 -36.12 -78.62
N GLN A 6 36.38 -36.41 -78.79
CA GLN A 6 35.36 -35.45 -79.12
C GLN A 6 35.21 -34.49 -77.93
N LYS A 7 35.52 -33.22 -78.14
CA LYS A 7 35.20 -32.17 -77.16
C LYS A 7 33.69 -31.94 -77.22
N PRO A 8 32.93 -32.07 -76.13
CA PRO A 8 31.49 -31.84 -76.17
C PRO A 8 31.20 -30.36 -76.48
N ALA A 9 30.18 -30.11 -77.28
CA ALA A 9 29.67 -28.77 -77.54
C ALA A 9 29.17 -28.15 -76.21
N PRO A 10 29.39 -26.84 -75.98
CA PRO A 10 28.91 -26.21 -74.76
C PRO A 10 27.38 -26.28 -74.72
N GLU A 11 26.89 -26.76 -73.60
CA GLU A 11 25.48 -26.81 -73.21
C GLU A 11 24.86 -25.42 -73.38
N ARG A 12 23.73 -25.35 -74.10
CA ARG A 12 23.00 -24.09 -74.29
C ARG A 12 22.58 -23.64 -72.89
N ALA A 13 23.18 -22.57 -72.39
CA ALA A 13 22.82 -21.99 -71.11
C ALA A 13 21.33 -21.61 -71.15
N GLU A 14 20.49 -22.46 -70.54
CA GLU A 14 19.15 -22.09 -70.17
C GLU A 14 19.30 -21.00 -69.11
N THR A 15 19.03 -19.76 -69.51
CA THR A 15 18.98 -18.64 -68.57
C THR A 15 17.87 -18.95 -67.58
N GLU A 16 18.24 -19.26 -66.33
CA GLU A 16 17.28 -19.32 -65.23
C GLU A 16 16.45 -18.02 -65.24
N PRO A 17 15.12 -18.10 -65.09
CA PRO A 17 14.31 -16.90 -64.92
C PRO A 17 14.73 -16.28 -63.57
N THR A 18 15.57 -15.27 -63.64
CA THR A 18 15.93 -14.49 -62.47
C THR A 18 14.69 -13.71 -62.06
N ILE A 19 14.07 -14.12 -60.95
CA ILE A 19 13.04 -13.30 -60.30
C ILE A 19 13.74 -11.99 -59.95
N ALA A 20 13.44 -10.94 -60.70
CA ALA A 20 13.80 -9.60 -60.29
C ALA A 20 13.20 -9.43 -58.89
N ALA A 21 14.05 -9.30 -57.88
CA ALA A 21 13.63 -8.94 -56.54
C ALA A 21 13.09 -7.52 -56.62
N GLY A 22 11.83 -7.39 -57.03
CA GLY A 22 11.09 -6.15 -56.97
C GLY A 22 11.02 -5.79 -55.50
N GLY A 23 11.83 -4.80 -55.10
CA GLY A 23 11.79 -4.25 -53.76
C GLY A 23 10.38 -3.76 -53.49
N GLY A 24 9.60 -4.59 -52.79
CA GLY A 24 8.25 -4.23 -52.40
C GLY A 24 8.34 -2.97 -51.54
N SER A 25 7.72 -1.89 -52.01
CA SER A 25 7.65 -0.66 -51.23
C SER A 25 7.02 -0.98 -49.88
N ALA A 26 7.70 -0.63 -48.77
CA ALA A 26 7.18 -0.84 -47.42
C ALA A 26 5.98 0.09 -47.10
N TRP A 27 5.67 1.02 -48.00
CA TRP A 27 4.63 2.03 -47.83
C TRP A 27 3.23 1.48 -47.50
N PRO A 28 2.75 0.36 -48.07
CA PRO A 28 1.47 -0.22 -47.68
C PRO A 28 1.43 -0.65 -46.20
N PHE A 29 2.54 -1.14 -45.66
CA PHE A 29 2.62 -1.55 -44.25
C PHE A 29 2.71 -0.34 -43.31
N VAL A 30 3.40 0.72 -43.73
CA VAL A 30 3.44 1.99 -42.98
C VAL A 30 2.06 2.63 -42.95
N LEU A 31 1.38 2.70 -44.11
CA LEU A 31 0.00 3.20 -44.19
C LEU A 31 -0.96 2.38 -43.32
N LEU A 32 -0.87 1.05 -43.38
CA LEU A 32 -1.67 0.18 -42.53
C LEU A 32 -1.39 0.43 -41.04
N GLY A 33 -0.12 0.59 -40.65
CA GLY A 33 0.27 0.92 -39.29
C GLY A 33 -0.30 2.24 -38.80
N VAL A 34 -0.26 3.30 -39.63
CA VAL A 34 -0.83 4.62 -39.31
C VAL A 34 -2.35 4.53 -39.20
N VAL A 35 -3.03 3.79 -40.08
CA VAL A 35 -4.47 3.58 -40.01
C VAL A 35 -4.85 2.82 -38.74
N LEU A 36 -4.14 1.74 -38.42
CA LEU A 36 -4.41 0.95 -37.21
C LEU A 36 -4.13 1.75 -35.94
N PHE A 37 -3.04 2.51 -35.88
CA PHE A 37 -2.71 3.37 -34.74
C PHE A 37 -3.73 4.52 -34.60
N GLY A 38 -4.13 5.14 -35.71
CA GLY A 38 -5.17 6.16 -35.73
C GLY A 38 -6.54 5.62 -35.28
N CYS A 39 -6.93 4.42 -35.74
CA CYS A 39 -8.13 3.74 -35.27
C CYS A 39 -8.04 3.40 -33.78
N PHE A 40 -6.88 2.95 -33.30
CA PHE A 40 -6.66 2.68 -31.89
C PHE A 40 -6.83 3.95 -31.05
N LEU A 41 -6.15 5.06 -31.41
CA LEU A 41 -6.31 6.35 -30.74
C LEU A 41 -7.74 6.89 -30.84
N HIS A 42 -8.41 6.68 -31.97
CA HIS A 42 -9.80 7.06 -32.13
C HIS A 42 -10.70 6.24 -31.20
N VAL A 43 -10.56 4.91 -31.15
CA VAL A 43 -11.31 4.04 -30.24
C VAL A 43 -11.00 4.35 -28.78
N GLU A 44 -9.76 4.70 -28.42
CA GLU A 44 -9.45 5.15 -27.06
C GLU A 44 -10.11 6.49 -26.72
N ASN A 45 -10.10 7.43 -27.67
CA ASN A 45 -10.63 8.78 -27.47
C ASN A 45 -12.16 8.87 -27.58
N THR A 46 -12.81 8.05 -28.42
CA THR A 46 -14.26 8.03 -28.63
C THR A 46 -14.97 6.84 -27.98
N GLY A 47 -14.24 5.77 -27.65
CA GLY A 47 -14.80 4.53 -27.11
C GLY A 47 -14.93 4.48 -25.59
N GLY A 48 -14.59 5.55 -24.87
CA GLY A 48 -14.94 5.70 -23.45
C GLY A 48 -14.18 4.78 -22.49
N ALA A 49 -12.86 4.65 -22.67
CA ALA A 49 -11.94 3.84 -21.84
C ALA A 49 -12.22 3.93 -20.33
N PHE A 50 -12.84 2.88 -19.76
CA PHE A 50 -13.06 2.65 -18.32
C PHE A 50 -13.59 3.85 -17.51
N ARG A 51 -14.19 4.83 -18.16
CA ARG A 51 -14.74 5.97 -17.44
C ARG A 51 -16.01 5.50 -16.75
N ALA A 52 -16.07 5.68 -15.44
CA ALA A 52 -17.19 5.26 -14.63
C ALA A 52 -18.52 5.83 -15.17
N ASP A 53 -18.50 7.07 -15.67
CA ASP A 53 -19.66 7.78 -16.22
C ASP A 53 -20.34 7.10 -17.42
N VAL A 54 -19.62 6.32 -18.24
CA VAL A 54 -20.19 5.62 -19.41
C VAL A 54 -20.86 4.30 -19.02
N PHE A 55 -20.31 3.56 -18.05
CA PHE A 55 -20.94 2.35 -17.50
C PHE A 55 -22.02 2.64 -16.44
N GLN A 56 -22.06 3.87 -15.93
CA GLN A 56 -23.07 4.39 -15.00
C GLN A 56 -24.01 5.41 -15.64
N ALA A 57 -24.45 5.17 -16.88
CA ALA A 57 -25.49 5.99 -17.50
C ALA A 57 -26.82 5.84 -16.72
N GLY A 58 -26.99 6.65 -15.67
CA GLY A 58 -28.11 6.62 -14.72
C GLY A 58 -27.72 6.77 -13.24
N MET A 59 -26.45 6.62 -12.88
CA MET A 59 -25.98 6.75 -11.49
C MET A 59 -25.24 8.08 -11.30
N LYS A 60 -26.00 9.17 -11.14
CA LYS A 60 -25.45 10.46 -10.67
C LYS A 60 -24.90 10.40 -9.24
N ASN A 61 -25.07 9.27 -8.58
CA ASN A 61 -24.40 8.92 -7.34
C ASN A 61 -23.86 7.51 -7.54
N SER A 62 -22.60 7.24 -7.20
CA SER A 62 -22.18 5.87 -6.89
C SER A 62 -23.29 5.21 -6.05
N PRO A 63 -23.65 3.93 -6.29
CA PRO A 63 -24.58 3.25 -5.38
C PRO A 63 -24.04 3.51 -3.97
N PRO A 64 -24.88 3.91 -2.98
CA PRO A 64 -24.39 4.14 -1.63
C PRO A 64 -23.60 2.88 -1.31
N GLN A 65 -22.28 3.02 -1.21
CA GLN A 65 -21.42 1.93 -0.80
C GLN A 65 -22.00 1.59 0.55
N ALA A 66 -22.78 0.50 0.64
CA ALA A 66 -23.65 0.21 1.78
C ALA A 66 -22.89 0.62 3.03
N ASP A 67 -23.34 1.69 3.70
CA ASP A 67 -22.44 2.56 4.48
C ASP A 67 -21.58 1.70 5.39
N GLU A 68 -20.35 1.42 4.96
CA GLU A 68 -19.51 0.49 5.74
C GLU A 68 -19.44 1.08 7.14
N PRO A 69 -19.64 0.25 8.18
CA PRO A 69 -19.63 0.74 9.55
C PRO A 69 -18.39 1.62 9.76
N PRO A 70 -18.52 2.76 10.47
CA PRO A 70 -17.41 3.71 10.63
C PRO A 70 -16.14 3.04 11.16
N GLU A 71 -16.29 2.02 12.01
CA GLU A 71 -15.20 1.17 12.50
C GLU A 71 -14.44 0.44 11.38
N VAL A 72 -15.14 -0.11 10.38
CA VAL A 72 -14.53 -0.84 9.25
C VAL A 72 -13.80 0.13 8.34
N LYS A 73 -14.40 1.30 8.07
CA LYS A 73 -13.76 2.37 7.29
C LYS A 73 -12.48 2.84 8.00
N SER A 74 -12.54 3.06 9.31
CA SER A 74 -11.40 3.49 10.15
C SER A 74 -10.30 2.44 10.17
N TYR A 75 -10.65 1.17 10.41
CA TYR A 75 -9.70 0.05 10.38
C TYR A 75 -8.94 -0.05 9.04
N LYS A 76 -9.65 0.08 7.91
CA LYS A 76 -9.03 0.04 6.57
C LYS A 76 -8.09 1.22 6.30
N ARG A 77 -8.41 2.42 6.80
CA ARG A 77 -7.51 3.58 6.71
C ARG A 77 -6.30 3.40 7.62
N GLY A 78 -6.53 2.97 8.85
CA GLY A 78 -5.50 2.67 9.84
C GLY A 78 -4.48 1.65 9.35
N ALA A 79 -4.94 0.60 8.66
CA ALA A 79 -4.05 -0.40 8.05
C ALA A 79 -3.04 0.20 7.06
N ARG A 80 -3.44 1.22 6.28
CA ARG A 80 -2.54 1.91 5.35
C ARG A 80 -1.63 2.91 6.06
N LEU A 81 -2.15 3.56 7.11
CA LEU A 81 -1.40 4.54 7.90
C LEU A 81 -0.37 3.87 8.82
N TYR A 82 -0.56 2.59 9.16
CA TYR A 82 0.35 1.82 10.00
C TYR A 82 1.76 1.67 9.42
N ASP A 83 1.96 1.91 8.12
CA ASP A 83 3.30 1.87 7.50
C ASP A 83 4.31 2.78 8.22
N ALA A 84 3.85 3.92 8.75
CA ALA A 84 4.68 4.82 9.56
C ALA A 84 5.15 4.19 10.89
N CYS A 85 4.37 3.24 11.44
CA CYS A 85 4.67 2.52 12.67
C CYS A 85 5.43 1.21 12.40
N ALA A 86 5.19 0.59 11.25
CA ALA A 86 5.72 -0.71 10.85
C ALA A 86 7.25 -0.72 10.74
N GLY A 87 7.89 0.42 10.46
CA GLY A 87 9.35 0.53 10.43
C GLY A 87 10.03 0.06 11.72
N CYS A 88 9.41 0.34 12.87
CA CYS A 88 9.88 -0.12 14.17
C CYS A 88 9.11 -1.36 14.63
N HIS A 89 7.78 -1.28 14.69
CA HIS A 89 6.92 -2.33 15.26
C HIS A 89 6.72 -3.55 14.37
N GLN A 90 7.29 -3.53 13.16
CA GLN A 90 7.16 -4.54 12.11
C GLN A 90 5.74 -4.65 11.52
N PRO A 91 5.61 -5.10 10.26
CA PRO A 91 4.29 -5.33 9.65
C PRO A 91 3.43 -6.35 10.39
N ASN A 92 4.06 -7.28 11.12
CA ASN A 92 3.38 -8.28 11.94
C ASN A 92 3.11 -7.81 13.38
N GLY A 93 3.47 -6.58 13.74
CA GLY A 93 3.26 -6.03 15.08
C GLY A 93 4.08 -6.69 16.18
N LEU A 94 5.06 -7.56 15.87
CA LEU A 94 5.86 -8.26 16.88
C LEU A 94 7.01 -7.41 17.45
N GLY A 95 7.25 -6.22 16.88
CA GLY A 95 8.37 -5.38 17.28
C GLY A 95 9.73 -6.06 17.09
N GLN A 96 10.73 -5.58 17.83
CA GLN A 96 12.08 -6.13 17.84
C GLN A 96 12.67 -6.03 19.26
N PRO A 97 12.56 -7.10 20.07
CA PRO A 97 13.03 -7.11 21.46
C PRO A 97 14.51 -6.74 21.61
N ALA A 98 15.37 -7.20 20.70
CA ALA A 98 16.79 -6.89 20.70
C ALA A 98 17.11 -5.38 20.52
N GLN A 99 16.16 -4.61 19.99
CA GLN A 99 16.29 -3.16 19.80
C GLN A 99 15.43 -2.36 20.79
N ASN A 100 14.95 -2.99 21.86
CA ASN A 100 13.99 -2.39 22.81
C ASN A 100 12.70 -1.89 22.15
N ILE A 101 12.24 -2.52 21.07
CA ILE A 101 10.97 -2.18 20.41
C ILE A 101 9.91 -3.21 20.82
N PRO A 102 8.89 -2.82 21.60
CA PRO A 102 7.88 -3.75 22.10
C PRO A 102 6.90 -4.22 21.01
N PRO A 103 6.31 -5.42 21.17
CA PRO A 103 5.22 -5.87 20.32
C PRO A 103 3.95 -5.06 20.58
N LEU A 104 3.19 -4.83 19.52
CA LEU A 104 1.80 -4.38 19.55
C LEU A 104 0.84 -5.56 19.45
N ALA A 105 1.29 -6.64 18.83
CA ALA A 105 0.53 -7.87 18.70
C ALA A 105 0.43 -8.59 20.04
N GLY A 106 -0.79 -8.90 20.46
CA GLY A 106 -1.06 -9.53 21.74
C GLY A 106 -0.50 -8.73 22.91
N SER A 107 -0.41 -7.40 22.81
CA SER A 107 0.11 -6.52 23.87
C SER A 107 -0.99 -6.05 24.81
N GLU A 108 -0.84 -6.31 26.10
CA GLU A 108 -1.75 -5.85 27.15
C GLU A 108 -1.81 -4.32 27.26
N TRP A 109 -0.87 -3.61 26.65
CA TRP A 109 -0.88 -2.14 26.56
C TRP A 109 -1.78 -1.62 25.44
N VAL A 110 -2.08 -2.46 24.46
CA VAL A 110 -2.89 -2.13 23.28
C VAL A 110 -4.36 -2.47 23.51
N PHE A 111 -4.68 -3.70 23.94
CA PHE A 111 -6.05 -4.22 23.91
C PHE A 111 -6.84 -4.01 25.22
N ARG A 112 -6.43 -3.08 26.09
CA ARG A 112 -7.22 -2.68 27.26
C ARG A 112 -8.63 -2.22 26.86
N GLU A 113 -9.57 -2.28 27.79
CA GLU A 113 -10.96 -1.88 27.58
C GLU A 113 -11.04 -0.47 26.98
N LYS A 114 -10.35 0.50 27.59
CA LYS A 114 -10.29 1.86 27.09
C LYS A 114 -9.07 2.10 26.19
N PRO A 115 -9.17 3.01 25.20
CA PRO A 115 -8.05 3.33 24.31
C PRO A 115 -7.09 4.37 24.89
N ASP A 116 -7.39 4.95 26.06
CA ASP A 116 -6.67 6.08 26.66
C ASP A 116 -5.16 5.89 26.72
N ARG A 117 -4.73 4.71 27.18
CA ARG A 117 -3.31 4.39 27.31
C ARG A 117 -2.60 4.42 25.95
N LEU A 118 -3.18 3.76 24.95
CA LEU A 118 -2.59 3.71 23.61
C LEU A 118 -2.54 5.10 22.98
N ILE A 119 -3.62 5.89 23.10
CA ILE A 119 -3.68 7.25 22.56
C ILE A 119 -2.61 8.14 23.20
N ARG A 120 -2.45 8.09 24.53
CA ARG A 120 -1.41 8.83 25.25
C ARG A 120 -0.01 8.44 24.80
N ILE A 121 0.24 7.15 24.53
CA ILE A 121 1.52 6.66 24.02
C ILE A 121 1.78 7.18 22.60
N ILE A 122 0.80 7.16 21.70
CA ILE A 122 0.97 7.67 20.34
C ILE A 122 1.28 9.18 20.37
N LEU A 123 0.52 9.95 21.16
CA LEU A 123 0.72 11.40 21.27
C LEU A 123 2.11 11.75 21.83
N ASN A 124 2.50 11.13 22.94
CA ASN A 124 3.58 11.63 23.78
C ASN A 124 4.75 10.66 23.99
N SER A 125 4.66 9.42 23.49
CA SER A 125 5.56 8.31 23.86
C SER A 125 5.54 7.97 25.35
N VAL A 126 6.13 6.83 25.67
CA VAL A 126 6.49 6.42 27.03
C VAL A 126 8.00 6.52 27.21
N GLU A 127 8.45 6.72 28.45
CA GLU A 127 9.83 6.61 28.90
C GLU A 127 9.93 5.71 30.14
N GLY A 128 11.10 5.11 30.31
CA GLY A 128 11.39 4.19 31.40
C GLY A 128 10.99 2.74 31.09
N PRO A 129 11.24 1.83 32.04
CA PRO A 129 11.06 0.41 31.82
C PRO A 129 9.58 0.06 31.70
N ILE A 130 9.22 -0.65 30.63
CA ILE A 130 7.89 -1.25 30.45
C ILE A 130 8.01 -2.76 30.33
N THR A 131 7.04 -3.48 30.88
CA THR A 131 6.90 -4.93 30.62
C THR A 131 5.75 -5.13 29.66
N VAL A 132 6.02 -5.83 28.55
CA VAL A 132 5.01 -6.25 27.56
C VAL A 132 5.20 -7.73 27.32
N ASN A 133 4.14 -8.54 27.47
CA ASN A 133 4.22 -10.00 27.32
C ASN A 133 5.35 -10.66 28.14
N LYS A 134 5.52 -10.22 29.39
CA LYS A 134 6.56 -10.70 30.34
C LYS A 134 8.01 -10.39 29.94
N VAL A 135 8.22 -9.61 28.88
CA VAL A 135 9.54 -9.11 28.48
C VAL A 135 9.65 -7.65 28.91
N THR A 136 10.75 -7.31 29.59
CA THR A 136 11.04 -5.93 30.00
C THR A 136 11.82 -5.21 28.90
N TYR A 137 11.38 -3.99 28.59
CA TYR A 137 12.00 -3.06 27.65
C TYR A 137 12.46 -1.86 28.47
N ASP A 138 13.78 -1.69 28.64
CA ASP A 138 14.32 -0.75 29.64
C ASP A 138 14.09 0.72 29.27
N ASN A 139 14.21 1.05 27.99
CA ASN A 139 13.99 2.40 27.49
C ASN A 139 13.48 2.36 26.04
N PRO A 140 12.23 1.93 25.81
CA PRO A 140 11.64 1.97 24.49
C PRO A 140 11.58 3.42 24.01
N ALA A 141 12.33 3.73 22.96
CA ALA A 141 12.37 5.06 22.39
C ALA A 141 11.41 5.12 21.18
N MET A 142 10.29 5.82 21.34
CA MET A 142 9.41 6.21 20.24
C MET A 142 9.35 7.73 20.17
N SER A 143 9.30 8.29 18.97
CA SER A 143 9.04 9.72 18.79
C SER A 143 7.60 10.04 19.16
N PRO A 144 7.32 11.15 19.86
CA PRO A 144 5.95 11.61 20.07
C PRO A 144 5.34 12.05 18.74
N TRP A 145 4.09 11.67 18.47
CA TRP A 145 3.39 11.99 17.23
C TRP A 145 2.35 13.10 17.37
N ARG A 146 2.25 13.72 18.55
CA ARG A 146 1.30 14.80 18.85
C ARG A 146 1.26 15.85 17.75
N ASP A 147 2.40 16.43 17.39
CA ASP A 147 2.41 17.56 16.46
C ASP A 147 2.47 17.13 14.98
N ALA A 148 2.64 15.83 14.74
CA ALA A 148 2.79 15.26 13.40
C ALA A 148 1.49 14.68 12.83
N LEU A 149 0.60 14.16 13.69
CA LEU A 149 -0.62 13.45 13.25
C LEU A 149 -1.89 14.14 13.80
N SER A 150 -2.91 14.22 12.95
CA SER A 150 -4.25 14.68 13.33
C SER A 150 -4.99 13.63 14.17
N ASP A 151 -6.06 14.06 14.82
CA ASP A 151 -6.90 13.18 15.66
C ASP A 151 -7.52 12.04 14.86
N ASP A 152 -7.97 12.31 13.63
CA ASP A 152 -8.50 11.30 12.72
C ASP A 152 -7.47 10.22 12.38
N VAL A 153 -6.24 10.64 12.08
CA VAL A 153 -5.14 9.72 11.71
C VAL A 153 -4.75 8.84 12.90
N ILE A 154 -4.66 9.42 14.09
CA ILE A 154 -4.36 8.66 15.31
C ILE A 154 -5.52 7.70 15.62
N ALA A 155 -6.77 8.12 15.48
CA ALA A 155 -7.94 7.27 15.70
C ALA A 155 -7.95 6.07 14.75
N ASP A 156 -7.64 6.29 13.46
CA ASP A 156 -7.54 5.24 12.46
C ASP A 156 -6.41 4.24 12.79
N ILE A 157 -5.21 4.73 13.09
CA ILE A 157 -4.06 3.88 13.45
C ILE A 157 -4.34 3.08 14.71
N ALA A 158 -4.86 3.73 15.77
CA ALA A 158 -5.20 3.08 17.02
C ALA A 158 -6.30 2.02 16.84
N THR A 159 -7.31 2.30 16.01
CA THR A 159 -8.35 1.34 15.64
C THR A 159 -7.77 0.11 14.96
N PHE A 160 -6.87 0.29 13.99
CA PHE A 160 -6.21 -0.82 13.32
C PHE A 160 -5.39 -1.66 14.31
N ILE A 161 -4.53 -1.02 15.12
CA ILE A 161 -3.68 -1.71 16.09
C ILE A 161 -4.51 -2.53 17.11
N ARG A 162 -5.62 -1.96 17.59
CA ARG A 162 -6.52 -2.57 18.58
C ARG A 162 -7.42 -3.67 18.03
N GLY A 163 -7.83 -3.56 16.77
CA GLY A 163 -8.78 -4.47 16.12
C GLY A 163 -8.12 -5.53 15.22
N ASN A 164 -6.79 -5.55 15.11
CA ASN A 164 -6.12 -6.48 14.21
C ASN A 164 -6.16 -7.93 14.75
N ALA A 165 -7.15 -8.69 14.28
CA ALA A 165 -7.36 -10.07 14.69
C ALA A 165 -6.18 -11.00 14.33
N ALA A 166 -5.40 -10.70 13.28
CA ALA A 166 -4.21 -11.48 12.93
C ALA A 166 -3.12 -11.39 14.01
N TRP A 167 -3.20 -10.36 14.86
CA TRP A 167 -2.31 -10.14 15.99
C TRP A 167 -2.90 -10.62 17.31
N GLY A 168 -4.10 -11.22 17.28
CA GLY A 168 -4.84 -11.60 18.49
C GLY A 168 -5.47 -10.42 19.22
N ASN A 169 -5.51 -9.23 18.61
CA ASN A 169 -6.11 -8.05 19.21
C ASN A 169 -7.59 -7.95 18.81
N SER A 170 -8.47 -7.73 19.78
CA SER A 170 -9.94 -7.67 19.59
C SER A 170 -10.60 -6.56 20.40
N ALA A 171 -9.90 -5.45 20.61
CA ALA A 171 -10.41 -4.32 21.39
C ALA A 171 -11.21 -3.34 20.53
N GLY A 172 -12.06 -2.54 21.18
CA GLY A 172 -12.96 -1.59 20.51
C GLY A 172 -12.22 -0.55 19.68
N PHE A 173 -12.90 -0.08 18.62
CA PHE A 173 -12.40 0.99 17.75
C PHE A 173 -12.27 2.32 18.50
N VAL A 174 -11.47 3.23 17.95
CA VAL A 174 -11.15 4.53 18.53
C VAL A 174 -11.78 5.62 17.67
N THR A 175 -12.45 6.58 18.31
CA THR A 175 -13.03 7.73 17.61
C THR A 175 -12.08 8.93 17.61
N PRO A 176 -12.16 9.83 16.62
CA PRO A 176 -11.43 11.10 16.64
C PRO A 176 -11.73 11.93 17.90
N ASP A 177 -12.98 11.91 18.36
CA ASP A 177 -13.40 12.63 19.59
C ASP A 177 -12.68 12.12 20.84
N GLN A 178 -12.46 10.81 20.96
CA GLN A 178 -11.68 10.23 22.06
C GLN A 178 -10.23 10.71 22.02
N VAL A 179 -9.62 10.73 20.83
CA VAL A 179 -8.25 11.23 20.65
C VAL A 179 -8.17 12.70 21.00
N LYS A 180 -9.10 13.50 20.50
CA LYS A 180 -9.17 14.93 20.77
C LYS A 180 -9.32 15.22 22.25
N ALA A 181 -10.24 14.53 22.94
CA ALA A 181 -10.46 14.70 24.37
C ALA A 181 -9.18 14.44 25.18
N ILE A 182 -8.42 13.40 24.83
CA ILE A 182 -7.15 13.08 25.48
C ILE A 182 -6.07 14.10 25.12
N ARG A 183 -6.00 14.52 23.85
CA ARG A 183 -5.04 15.54 23.41
C ARG A 183 -5.24 16.84 24.16
N ASP A 184 -6.47 17.31 24.30
CA ASP A 184 -6.82 18.53 25.03
C ASP A 184 -6.52 18.36 26.53
N ALA A 185 -6.91 17.22 27.12
CA ALA A 185 -6.62 16.92 28.53
C ALA A 185 -5.12 16.84 28.86
N THR A 186 -4.28 16.65 27.84
CA THR A 186 -2.82 16.52 27.97
C THR A 186 -2.07 17.67 27.33
N GLU A 187 -2.73 18.78 26.98
CA GLU A 187 -2.12 19.94 26.32
C GLU A 187 -0.88 20.46 27.06
N LYS A 188 -0.96 20.55 28.38
CA LYS A 188 0.14 21.04 29.23
C LYS A 188 1.40 20.17 29.19
N MET A 189 1.30 18.91 28.76
CA MET A 189 2.47 18.04 28.57
C MET A 189 3.29 18.43 27.35
N GLY A 190 2.71 19.10 26.34
CA GLY A 190 3.38 19.32 25.06
C GLY A 190 3.87 18.00 24.47
N THR A 191 5.19 17.91 24.19
CA THR A 191 5.87 16.70 23.70
C THR A 191 6.59 15.90 24.80
N GLN A 192 6.34 16.20 26.07
CA GLN A 192 6.92 15.45 27.19
C GLN A 192 6.43 14.00 27.17
N LYS A 193 7.34 13.08 27.51
CA LYS A 193 7.05 11.64 27.55
C LYS A 193 6.33 11.25 28.82
N TRP A 194 5.50 10.22 28.74
CA TRP A 194 4.87 9.64 29.91
C TRP A 194 5.81 8.69 30.63
N ARG A 195 5.81 8.73 31.97
CA ARG A 195 6.41 7.66 32.75
C ARG A 195 5.56 6.40 32.68
N ALA A 196 6.21 5.24 32.54
CA ALA A 196 5.58 3.94 32.45
C ALA A 196 4.53 3.69 33.55
N GLU A 197 4.85 4.05 34.80
CA GLU A 197 4.00 3.80 35.97
C GLU A 197 2.70 4.60 35.90
N THR A 198 2.76 5.81 35.33
CA THR A 198 1.58 6.68 35.17
C THR A 198 0.61 6.09 34.16
N LEU A 199 1.12 5.50 33.07
CA LEU A 199 0.29 4.86 32.05
C LEU A 199 -0.26 3.52 32.49
N GLN A 200 0.49 2.76 33.30
CA GLN A 200 0.03 1.47 33.83
C GLN A 200 -1.16 1.63 34.78
N ALA A 201 -1.22 2.74 35.53
CA ALA A 201 -2.33 3.07 36.42
C ALA A 201 -3.61 3.51 35.69
N ILE A 202 -3.55 3.77 34.39
CA ILE A 202 -4.70 4.16 33.57
C ILE A 202 -5.31 2.89 32.96
N ASP A 203 -6.56 2.60 33.32
CA ASP A 203 -7.34 1.47 32.81
C ASP A 203 -7.84 1.65 31.38
#